data_AF-A0A1F3ETE1-F1
#
_entry.id   AF-A0A1F3ETE1-F1
#
_cell.length_a   1.000
_cell.length_b   1.000
_cell.length_c   1.000
_cell.angle_alpha   90.00
_cell.angle_beta   90.00
_cell.angle_gamma   90.00
#
_symmetry.space_group_name_H-M   'P 1'
#
loop_
_entity.id
_entity.type
_entity.pdbx_description
1 polymer ?
#
loop_
_entity_poly.entity_id
_entity_poly.type
_entity_poly.pdbx_seq_one_letter_code
_entity_poly.pdbx_strand_id
1 'polypeptide(L)'
;MNQDNNISKLIRYRINRAKETIAEVENLIELGYFNTSINRIYYACYYAVNALIIKKGLSAKSHDGVRQMFGLHYVKTGLIPKELAKYYTDLFDRRHTSDYDDFVVYKKETVLELYKPASEFIKTIEKLIELKN
;
A
#
# COMPACT_ATOMS: atom_id res chain seq x y z
N MET A 1 -17.88 22.17 -10.89
CA MET A 1 -16.60 21.55 -10.50
C MET A 1 -16.49 20.23 -11.27
N ASN A 2 -15.59 20.12 -12.24
CA ASN A 2 -15.57 19.00 -13.20
C ASN A 2 -15.13 17.68 -12.54
N GLN A 3 -15.68 16.56 -13.01
CA GLN A 3 -15.43 15.20 -12.48
C GLN A 3 -13.94 14.82 -12.48
N ASP A 4 -13.19 15.25 -13.49
CA ASP A 4 -11.74 15.01 -13.61
C ASP A 4 -10.92 15.69 -12.52
N ASN A 5 -11.37 16.87 -12.06
CA ASN A 5 -10.74 17.60 -10.96
C ASN A 5 -10.95 16.85 -9.63
N ASN A 6 -12.11 16.21 -9.45
CA ASN A 6 -12.39 15.42 -8.25
C ASN A 6 -11.57 14.14 -8.19
N ILE A 7 -11.39 13.45 -9.32
CA ILE A 7 -10.56 12.23 -9.40
C ILE A 7 -9.09 12.55 -9.10
N SER A 8 -8.56 13.63 -9.70
CA SER A 8 -7.17 14.05 -9.46
C SER A 8 -6.93 14.42 -7.99
N LYS A 9 -7.88 15.13 -7.36
CA LYS A 9 -7.83 15.42 -5.92
C LYS A 9 -7.87 14.14 -5.07
N LEU A 10 -8.72 13.18 -5.41
CA LEU A 10 -8.81 11.91 -4.70
C LEU A 10 -7.52 11.09 -4.79
N ILE A 11 -6.90 11.02 -5.97
CA ILE A 11 -5.61 10.34 -6.18
C ILE A 11 -4.53 10.99 -5.31
N ARG A 12 -4.40 12.32 -5.35
CA ARG A 12 -3.43 13.05 -4.52
C ARG A 12 -3.68 12.83 -3.03
N TYR A 13 -4.95 12.87 -2.60
CA TYR A 13 -5.33 12.60 -1.22
C TYR A 13 -4.89 11.20 -0.78
N ARG A 14 -5.12 10.17 -1.60
CA ARG A 14 -4.72 8.78 -1.29
C ARG A 14 -3.21 8.62 -1.20
N ILE A 15 -2.44 9.27 -2.07
CA ILE A 15 -0.97 9.25 -2.00
C ILE A 15 -0.44 9.98 -0.77
N ASN A 16 -1.00 11.14 -0.43
CA ASN A 16 -0.66 11.83 0.82
C ASN A 16 -0.98 10.94 2.03
N ARG A 17 -2.14 10.28 2.02
CA ARG A 17 -2.52 9.34 3.08
C ARG A 17 -1.54 8.18 3.20
N ALA A 18 -1.07 7.63 2.07
CA ALA A 18 -0.03 6.60 2.08
C ALA A 18 1.25 7.08 2.77
N LYS A 19 1.69 8.32 2.46
CA LYS A 19 2.89 8.95 3.03
C LYS A 19 2.75 9.25 4.53
N GLU A 20 1.61 9.76 4.96
CA GLU A 20 1.30 9.97 6.38
C GLU A 20 1.31 8.64 7.13
N THR A 21 0.62 7.63 6.61
CA THR A 21 0.48 6.33 7.27
C THR A 21 1.82 5.59 7.38
N ILE A 22 2.71 5.69 6.39
CA ILE A 22 4.04 5.07 6.49
C ILE A 22 4.94 5.85 7.47
N ALA A 23 4.80 7.18 7.58
CA ALA A 23 5.57 7.96 8.55
C ALA A 23 5.21 7.63 10.01
N GLU A 24 3.96 7.22 10.30
CA GLU A 24 3.55 6.76 11.63
C GLU A 24 4.36 5.55 12.14
N VAL A 25 4.89 4.73 11.23
CA VAL A 25 5.54 3.46 11.58
C VAL A 25 6.80 3.66 12.42
N GLU A 26 7.55 4.74 12.21
CA GLU A 26 8.75 5.03 13.02
C GLU A 26 8.39 5.18 14.50
N ASN A 27 7.38 6.00 14.80
CA ASN A 27 6.87 6.19 16.17
C ASN A 27 6.31 4.89 16.75
N LEU A 28 5.61 4.08 15.95
CA LEU A 28 5.05 2.80 16.41
C LEU A 28 6.15 1.79 16.76
N ILE A 29 7.27 1.78 16.02
CA ILE A 29 8.44 0.96 16.33
C ILE A 29 9.05 1.39 17.67
N GLU A 30 9.19 2.69 17.91
CA GLU A 30 9.74 3.23 19.17
C GLU A 30 8.88 2.86 20.38
N LEU A 31 7.55 2.88 20.21
CA LEU A 31 6.58 2.53 21.25
C LEU A 31 6.38 1.00 21.41
N GLY A 32 7.01 0.18 20.58
CA GLY A 32 6.89 -1.28 20.63
C GLY A 32 5.59 -1.85 20.04
N TYR A 33 4.83 -1.05 19.28
CA TYR A 33 3.57 -1.45 18.66
C TYR A 33 3.78 -2.14 17.31
N PHE A 34 4.41 -3.32 17.34
CA PHE A 34 4.84 -4.02 16.13
C PHE A 34 3.69 -4.55 15.26
N ASN A 35 2.66 -5.15 15.86
CA ASN A 35 1.48 -5.60 15.09
C ASN A 35 0.76 -4.42 14.42
N THR A 36 0.58 -3.32 15.16
CA THR A 36 0.03 -2.07 14.60
C THR A 36 0.91 -1.54 13.48
N SER A 37 2.23 -1.66 13.60
CA SER A 37 3.16 -1.25 12.54
C SER A 37 2.96 -2.06 11.25
N ILE A 38 2.79 -3.39 11.33
CA ILE A 38 2.48 -4.23 10.16
C ILE A 38 1.18 -3.79 9.48
N ASN A 39 0.15 -3.52 10.27
CA ASN A 39 -1.11 -2.98 9.77
C ASN A 39 -0.90 -1.65 9.02
N ARG A 40 -0.19 -0.68 9.63
CA ARG A 40 0.09 0.61 9.00
C ARG A 40 0.91 0.48 7.72
N ILE A 41 1.93 -0.37 7.70
CA ILE A 41 2.72 -0.65 6.50
C ILE A 41 1.83 -1.14 5.35
N TYR A 42 0.95 -2.10 5.61
CA TYR A 42 0.00 -2.59 4.62
C TYR A 42 -0.94 -1.48 4.12
N TYR A 43 -1.56 -0.72 5.03
CA TYR A 43 -2.51 0.32 4.65
C TYR A 43 -1.86 1.44 3.85
N ALA A 44 -0.61 1.80 4.16
CA ALA A 44 0.14 2.75 3.36
C ALA A 44 0.30 2.28 1.91
N CYS A 45 0.71 1.02 1.71
CA CYS A 45 0.81 0.42 0.38
C CYS A 45 -0.56 0.32 -0.31
N TYR A 46 -1.61 -0.07 0.42
CA TYR A 46 -2.97 -0.16 -0.09
C TYR A 46 -3.48 1.18 -0.61
N TYR A 47 -3.26 2.29 0.12
CA TYR A 47 -3.67 3.61 -0.34
C TYR A 47 -2.97 4.02 -1.63
N ALA A 48 -1.67 3.75 -1.76
CA ALA A 48 -0.93 4.02 -2.98
C ALA A 48 -1.46 3.18 -4.17
N VAL A 49 -1.64 1.87 -3.98
CA VAL A 49 -2.20 1.00 -5.04
C VAL A 49 -3.61 1.42 -5.41
N ASN A 50 -4.46 1.78 -4.43
CA ASN A 50 -5.81 2.24 -4.70
C ASN A 50 -5.82 3.53 -5.53
N ALA A 51 -4.91 4.48 -5.26
CA ALA A 51 -4.74 5.67 -6.07
C ALA A 51 -4.39 5.33 -7.53
N LEU A 52 -3.51 4.36 -7.72
CA LEU A 52 -3.11 3.87 -9.05
C LEU A 52 -4.28 3.22 -9.80
N ILE A 53 -5.09 2.40 -9.13
CA ILE A 53 -6.31 1.80 -9.71
C ILE A 53 -7.30 2.89 -10.12
N ILE A 54 -7.53 3.90 -9.26
CA ILE A 54 -8.41 5.04 -9.56
C ILE A 54 -7.90 5.84 -10.77
N LYS A 55 -6.58 6.08 -10.86
CA LYS A 55 -5.96 6.75 -12.02
C LYS A 55 -6.20 6.01 -13.34
N LYS A 56 -6.39 4.69 -13.29
CA LYS A 56 -6.77 3.87 -14.47
C LYS A 56 -8.27 3.94 -14.80
N GLY A 57 -9.07 4.70 -14.04
CA GLY A 57 -10.52 4.72 -14.18
C GLY A 57 -11.21 3.48 -13.62
N LEU A 58 -10.51 2.69 -12.81
CA LEU A 58 -11.04 1.47 -12.20
C LEU A 58 -11.46 1.71 -10.75
N SER A 59 -12.30 0.82 -10.22
CA SER A 59 -12.67 0.82 -8.81
C SER A 59 -12.77 -0.61 -8.28
N ALA A 60 -12.46 -0.79 -7.01
CA ALA A 60 -12.64 -2.05 -6.29
C ALA A 60 -13.22 -1.75 -4.91
N LYS A 61 -14.11 -2.63 -4.45
CA LYS A 61 -14.86 -2.47 -3.19
C LYS A 61 -14.26 -3.24 -2.02
N SER A 62 -13.18 -3.98 -2.25
CA SER A 62 -12.50 -4.80 -1.24
C SER A 62 -11.00 -4.73 -1.40
N HIS A 63 -10.29 -5.00 -0.31
CA HIS A 63 -8.83 -5.10 -0.29
C HIS A 63 -8.30 -6.14 -1.27
N ASP A 64 -8.93 -7.32 -1.28
CA ASP A 64 -8.59 -8.38 -2.22
C ASP A 64 -8.86 -7.96 -3.67
N GLY A 65 -9.97 -7.26 -3.93
CA GLY A 65 -10.25 -6.69 -5.26
C GLY A 65 -9.19 -5.70 -5.72
N VAL A 66 -8.69 -4.83 -4.83
CA VAL A 66 -7.56 -3.92 -5.15
C VAL A 66 -6.30 -4.71 -5.49
N ARG A 67 -5.96 -5.76 -4.73
CA ARG A 67 -4.83 -6.65 -4.99
C ARG A 67 -4.95 -7.36 -6.35
N GLN A 68 -6.11 -7.91 -6.66
CA GLN A 68 -6.38 -8.57 -7.95
C GLN A 68 -6.25 -7.60 -9.12
N MET A 69 -6.83 -6.39 -9.01
CA MET A 69 -6.75 -5.37 -10.06
C MET A 69 -5.31 -4.90 -10.29
N PHE A 70 -4.53 -4.77 -9.21
CA PHE A 70 -3.11 -4.46 -9.31
C PHE A 70 -2.34 -5.54 -10.09
N GLY A 71 -2.55 -6.80 -9.74
CA GLY A 71 -1.99 -7.94 -10.44
C GLY A 71 -2.36 -7.97 -11.93
N LEU A 72 -3.64 -7.80 -12.24
CA LEU A 72 -4.16 -7.87 -13.60
C LEU A 72 -3.66 -6.73 -14.50
N HIS A 73 -3.65 -5.50 -14.00
CA HIS A 73 -3.44 -4.32 -14.85
C HIS A 73 -2.02 -3.77 -14.86
N TYR A 74 -1.21 -4.10 -13.87
CA TYR A 74 0.15 -3.57 -13.73
C TYR A 74 1.21 -4.66 -13.72
N VAL A 75 0.95 -5.80 -13.07
CA VAL A 75 1.94 -6.88 -12.97
C VAL A 75 1.94 -7.73 -14.24
N LYS A 76 0.76 -8.20 -14.69
CA LYS A 76 0.66 -8.98 -15.93
C LYS A 76 1.06 -8.19 -17.19
N THR A 77 0.99 -6.87 -17.15
CA THR A 77 1.38 -5.98 -18.25
C THR A 77 2.87 -5.62 -18.24
N GLY A 78 3.63 -6.07 -17.22
CA GLY A 78 5.06 -5.79 -17.08
C GLY A 78 5.39 -4.39 -16.56
N LEU A 79 4.38 -3.56 -16.21
CA LEU A 79 4.60 -2.22 -15.64
C LEU A 79 5.10 -2.28 -14.20
N ILE A 80 4.81 -3.37 -13.48
CA ILE A 80 5.29 -3.65 -12.14
C ILE A 80 5.98 -5.03 -12.12
N PRO A 81 7.20 -5.15 -11.56
CA PRO A 81 7.86 -6.43 -11.33
C PRO A 81 7.05 -7.38 -10.44
N LYS A 82 7.15 -8.68 -10.70
CA LYS A 82 6.42 -9.72 -9.92
C LYS A 82 6.84 -9.71 -8.45
N GLU A 83 8.07 -9.31 -8.16
CA GLU A 83 8.66 -9.24 -6.83
C GLU A 83 7.94 -8.20 -5.97
N LEU A 84 7.61 -7.04 -6.53
CA LEU A 84 6.81 -6.02 -5.84
C LEU A 84 5.37 -6.49 -5.59
N ALA A 85 4.81 -7.27 -6.52
CA ALA A 85 3.49 -7.87 -6.35
C ALA A 85 3.47 -8.93 -5.23
N LYS A 86 4.50 -9.77 -5.15
CA LYS A 86 4.70 -10.73 -4.06
C LYS A 86 4.85 -10.03 -2.73
N TYR A 87 5.64 -8.97 -2.68
CA TYR A 87 5.81 -8.14 -1.49
C TYR A 87 4.46 -7.56 -1.00
N TYR A 88 3.68 -6.95 -1.90
CA TYR A 88 2.36 -6.42 -1.53
C TYR A 88 1.37 -7.51 -1.07
N THR A 89 1.47 -8.70 -1.64
CA THR A 89 0.67 -9.86 -1.24
C THR A 89 1.05 -10.34 0.17
N ASP A 90 2.35 -10.43 0.47
CA ASP A 90 2.85 -10.77 1.80
C ASP A 90 2.36 -9.78 2.86
N LEU A 91 2.38 -8.47 2.58
CA LEU A 91 1.81 -7.46 3.49
C LEU A 91 0.30 -7.65 3.72
N PHE A 92 -0.45 -7.99 2.66
CA PHE A 92 -1.89 -8.24 2.77
C PHE A 92 -2.18 -9.42 3.71
N ASP A 93 -1.43 -10.51 3.57
CA ASP A 93 -1.59 -11.70 4.40
C ASP A 93 -1.14 -11.43 5.85
N ARG A 94 0.00 -10.75 6.04
CA ARG A 94 0.53 -10.38 7.36
C ARG A 94 -0.37 -9.42 8.13
N ARG A 95 -1.08 -8.52 7.43
CA ARG A 95 -2.09 -7.65 8.06
C ARG A 95 -3.26 -8.47 8.60
N HIS A 96 -3.63 -9.58 7.95
CA HIS A 96 -4.66 -10.46 8.49
C HIS A 96 -4.22 -11.08 9.82
N THR A 97 -2.99 -11.60 9.88
CA THR A 97 -2.47 -12.21 11.11
C THR A 97 -2.17 -11.17 12.20
N SER A 98 -1.74 -9.95 11.86
CA SER A 98 -1.52 -8.89 12.86
C SER A 98 -2.80 -8.41 13.54
N ASP A 99 -3.94 -8.48 12.84
CA ASP A 99 -5.21 -7.91 13.28
C ASP A 99 -6.14 -8.94 13.96
N TYR A 100 -6.03 -10.23 13.62
CA TYR A 100 -7.03 -11.24 13.99
C TYR A 100 -6.50 -12.53 14.58
N ASP A 101 -5.19 -12.79 14.54
CA ASP A 101 -4.63 -14.05 15.02
C ASP A 101 -4.15 -13.90 16.48
N ASP A 102 -4.76 -14.66 17.39
CA ASP A 102 -4.60 -14.50 18.85
C ASP A 102 -3.15 -14.72 19.34
N PHE A 103 -2.36 -15.48 18.59
CA PHE A 103 -1.01 -15.90 18.99
C PHE A 103 0.11 -15.29 18.15
N VAL A 104 -0.19 -14.35 17.25
CA VAL A 104 0.80 -13.69 16.40
C VAL A 104 1.29 -12.40 17.03
N VAL A 105 2.57 -12.39 17.43
CA VAL A 105 3.28 -11.20 17.89
C VAL A 105 4.48 -10.96 16.99
N TYR A 106 4.44 -9.87 16.23
CA TYR A 106 5.56 -9.44 15.43
C TYR A 106 6.66 -8.82 16.29
N LYS A 107 7.90 -8.90 15.81
CA LYS A 107 9.06 -8.29 16.45
C LYS A 107 9.55 -7.09 15.66
N LYS A 108 10.34 -6.23 16.32
CA LYS A 108 10.94 -5.03 15.73
C LYS A 108 11.66 -5.34 14.42
N GLU A 109 12.40 -6.44 14.36
CA GLU A 109 13.20 -6.84 13.20
C GLU A 109 12.32 -7.05 11.98
N THR A 110 11.20 -7.78 12.14
CA THR A 110 10.24 -8.01 11.05
C THR A 110 9.61 -6.71 10.56
N VAL A 111 9.29 -5.79 11.47
CA VAL A 111 8.75 -4.48 11.06
C VAL A 111 9.78 -3.69 10.28
N LEU A 112 11.04 -3.66 10.71
CA LEU A 112 12.12 -2.94 10.02
C LEU A 112 12.40 -3.52 8.62
N GLU A 113 12.36 -4.84 8.49
CA GLU A 113 12.51 -5.54 7.21
C GLU A 113 11.42 -5.15 6.20
N LEU A 114 10.19 -4.92 6.67
CA LEU A 114 9.06 -4.53 5.83
C LEU A 114 8.95 -3.02 5.64
N TYR A 115 9.42 -2.22 6.59
CA TYR A 115 9.25 -0.76 6.56
C TYR A 115 9.95 -0.10 5.37
N LYS A 116 11.24 -0.39 5.16
CA LYS A 116 12.02 0.24 4.09
C LYS A 116 11.51 -0.13 2.68
N PRO A 117 11.22 -1.42 2.37
CA PRO A 117 10.62 -1.79 1.09
C PRO A 117 9.24 -1.15 0.86
N ALA A 118 8.44 -0.92 1.91
CA ALA A 118 7.15 -0.25 1.76
C ALA A 118 7.29 1.19 1.25
N SER A 119 8.25 1.94 1.79
CA SER A 119 8.53 3.30 1.34
C SER A 119 8.96 3.34 -0.14
N GLU A 120 9.80 2.41 -0.58
CA GLU A 120 10.20 2.31 -1.99
C GLU A 120 9.06 1.84 -2.90
N PHE A 121 8.21 0.94 -2.40
CA PHE A 121 7.00 0.51 -3.10
C PHE A 121 6.07 1.71 -3.33
N ILE A 122 5.77 2.52 -2.31
CA ILE A 122 4.92 3.71 -2.42
C ILE A 122 5.50 4.71 -3.44
N LYS A 123 6.81 4.98 -3.40
CA LYS A 123 7.48 5.85 -4.38
C LYS A 123 7.36 5.31 -5.81
N THR A 124 7.48 4.00 -6.00
CA THR A 124 7.33 3.36 -7.32
C THR A 124 5.92 3.57 -7.86
N ILE A 125 4.90 3.39 -7.02
CA ILE A 125 3.51 3.59 -7.38
C ILE A 125 3.22 5.07 -7.69
N GLU A 126 3.73 6.00 -6.88
CA GLU A 126 3.59 7.44 -7.11
C GLU A 126 4.17 7.86 -8.46
N LYS A 127 5.39 7.41 -8.79
CA LYS A 127 6.00 7.66 -10.11
C LYS A 127 5.12 7.16 -11.26
N LEU A 128 4.51 5.98 -11.15
CA LEU A 128 3.61 5.47 -12.18
C LEU A 128 2.33 6.31 -12.37
N ILE A 129 1.87 6.98 -11.31
CA ILE A 129 0.73 7.89 -11.38
C ILE A 129 1.12 9.17 -12.13
N GLU A 130 2.34 9.67 -11.91
CA GLU A 130 2.88 10.87 -12.55
C GLU A 130 3.27 10.64 -14.02
N LEU A 131 3.74 9.44 -14.38
CA LEU A 131 4.32 9.12 -15.69
C LEU A 131 3.30 8.95 -16.85
N LYS A 132 2.04 9.38 -16.70
CA LYS A 132 1.05 9.36 -17.79
C LYS A 132 0.17 10.62 -17.83
N ASN A 133 0.58 11.51 -18.74
CA ASN A 133 -0.27 12.45 -19.46
C ASN A 133 -0.70 11.80 -20.77
#